data_AF-A0A357IS14-F1
#
_entry.id   AF-A0A357IS14-F1
#
_cell.length_a   1.000
_cell.length_b   1.000
_cell.length_c   1.000
_cell.angle_alpha   90.00
_cell.angle_beta   90.00
_cell.angle_gamma   90.00
#
_symmetry.space_group_name_H-M   'P 1'
#
loop_
_entity.id
_entity.type
_entity.pdbx_description
1 polymer ?
#
loop_
_entity_poly.entity_id
_entity_poly.type
_entity_poly.pdbx_seq_one_letter_code
_entity_poly.pdbx_strand_id
1 'polypeptide(L)'
;MANMKKTLAWAVLGLALASCSPSQPSQPSSSQSPASSEGSSLSEDSGSASSSEEISLAPSKQRVEVSLSSSVIPEGSCFFDAAKPTVTFVDEEAGTEEDVTEFKFQTTYTITDKNDSSKTYGAGDVLPHGSYSAKIRYKKAKWTKTVDFTVQQEQIEKASEGNGYYTPSLESLAPYTYQNFSGVETLGGSGMPSSGNVNILVIPVQFNNAKFESSGISEQQVHDVLQEAFFSENENGQDTPWESLHSYYKKASFGRLNIGGDVSSIVTYNADDTTLDGNNTGLAQTITLDAIRQLEEKGELDPTRYDANGDGYIDGIEVIYFTSQSIPTGGFGSEDKSGNLWWNFTTNVNGAKNVKKPGARRIFWSRFDFLTNSYYSSYKDSSGNPIGNRIDGKSVDAHTIIHETGHMMGAPDYY
;
A
#
# COMPACT_ATOMS: atom_id res chain seq x y z
N MET A 1 16.08 33.55 -26.69
CA MET A 1 14.67 33.19 -26.42
C MET A 1 14.55 31.70 -26.60
N ALA A 2 14.69 30.94 -25.51
CA ALA A 2 14.68 29.49 -25.52
C ALA A 2 13.71 28.99 -24.45
N ASN A 3 12.84 28.08 -24.88
CA ASN A 3 11.78 27.41 -24.13
C ASN A 3 12.32 26.74 -22.85
N MET A 4 11.79 27.14 -21.70
CA MET A 4 11.90 26.38 -20.46
C MET A 4 10.53 25.74 -20.20
N LYS A 5 10.42 24.44 -20.51
CA LYS A 5 9.26 23.61 -20.12
C LYS A 5 9.34 23.42 -18.61
N LYS A 6 8.38 23.97 -17.87
CA LYS A 6 8.14 23.65 -16.46
C LYS A 6 7.32 22.37 -16.39
N THR A 7 7.92 21.27 -15.95
CA THR A 7 7.20 20.08 -15.51
C THR A 7 6.72 20.31 -14.08
N LEU A 8 5.40 20.35 -13.91
CA LEU A 8 4.72 20.45 -12.61
C LEU A 8 4.50 19.01 -12.11
N ALA A 9 5.15 18.63 -11.01
CA ALA A 9 4.93 17.35 -10.37
C ALA A 9 3.68 17.44 -9.48
N TRP A 10 2.70 16.58 -9.74
CA TRP A 10 1.50 16.41 -8.93
C TRP A 10 1.79 15.43 -7.79
N ALA A 11 1.76 15.90 -6.55
CA ALA A 11 1.76 15.04 -5.38
C ALA A 11 0.32 14.65 -5.05
N VAL A 12 -0.03 13.38 -5.25
CA VAL A 12 -1.23 12.77 -4.68
C VAL A 12 -0.77 12.07 -3.41
N LEU A 13 -1.22 12.55 -2.25
CA LEU A 13 -0.97 11.90 -0.96
C LEU A 13 -1.83 10.62 -0.90
N GLY A 14 -1.23 9.48 -1.19
CA GLY A 14 -1.77 8.17 -0.79
C GLY A 14 -1.16 7.80 0.56
N LEU A 15 -1.98 7.77 1.62
CA LEU A 15 -1.57 7.11 2.86
C LEU A 15 -1.55 5.59 2.60
N ALA A 16 -0.35 5.04 2.41
CA ALA A 16 -0.10 3.62 2.55
C ALA A 16 0.63 3.38 3.87
N LEU A 17 -0.06 2.76 4.83
CA LEU A 17 0.58 2.09 5.97
C LEU A 17 0.38 0.59 5.79
N ALA A 18 1.24 0.00 4.97
CA ALA A 18 1.52 -1.43 5.01
C ALA A 18 2.98 -1.60 5.46
N SER A 19 3.18 -2.43 6.48
CA SER A 19 4.46 -2.69 7.13
C SER A 19 5.55 -3.17 6.17
N CYS A 20 6.64 -2.41 6.03
CA CYS A 20 7.79 -2.73 5.18
C CYS A 20 8.70 -3.86 5.71
N SER A 21 9.21 -4.70 4.80
CA SER A 21 10.59 -5.23 4.81
C SER A 21 11.06 -5.64 3.40
N PRO A 22 12.37 -5.51 3.08
CA PRO A 22 12.87 -5.17 1.74
C PRO A 22 13.24 -6.37 0.84
N SER A 23 13.19 -6.20 -0.49
CA SER A 23 13.80 -7.10 -1.47
C SER A 23 14.71 -6.35 -2.45
N GLN A 24 15.86 -6.96 -2.79
CA GLN A 24 16.87 -6.45 -3.73
C GLN A 24 16.60 -6.95 -5.17
N PRO A 25 17.10 -6.25 -6.20
CA PRO A 25 16.98 -6.65 -7.60
C PRO A 25 17.98 -7.75 -7.99
N SER A 26 17.48 -8.71 -8.77
CA SER A 26 18.23 -9.78 -9.43
C SER A 26 18.88 -9.31 -10.74
N GLN A 27 20.09 -9.83 -11.03
CA GLN A 27 20.74 -9.79 -12.34
C GLN A 27 21.27 -11.21 -12.67
N PRO A 28 21.43 -11.55 -13.96
CA PRO A 28 21.25 -12.92 -14.44
C PRO A 28 22.48 -13.82 -14.31
N SER A 29 22.19 -15.12 -14.22
CA SER A 29 23.13 -16.23 -14.15
C SER A 29 23.90 -16.47 -15.45
N SER A 30 25.22 -16.69 -15.36
CA SER A 30 25.96 -17.53 -16.30
C SER A 30 27.09 -18.30 -15.59
N SER A 31 26.80 -19.56 -15.31
CA SER A 31 27.60 -20.79 -15.39
C SER A 31 29.15 -20.80 -15.31
N GLN A 32 29.62 -21.80 -14.55
CA GLN A 32 30.84 -22.63 -14.66
C GLN A 32 31.97 -22.40 -13.64
N SER A 33 32.09 -23.36 -12.72
CA SER A 33 33.31 -23.75 -11.97
C SER A 33 34.15 -24.73 -12.82
N PRO A 34 35.25 -25.36 -12.30
CA PRO A 34 36.11 -25.07 -11.14
C PRO A 34 37.64 -25.24 -11.43
N ALA A 35 38.47 -25.04 -10.40
CA ALA A 35 39.54 -25.96 -9.93
C ALA A 35 40.94 -25.34 -9.69
N SER A 36 41.53 -25.73 -8.53
CA SER A 36 42.95 -26.02 -8.24
C SER A 36 43.98 -24.87 -8.42
N SER A 37 45.10 -24.73 -7.70
CA SER A 37 45.90 -25.61 -6.83
C SER A 37 46.93 -24.74 -6.08
N GLU A 38 47.33 -25.21 -4.90
CA GLU A 38 48.68 -25.27 -4.33
C GLU A 38 49.81 -24.32 -4.80
N GLY A 39 50.58 -23.81 -3.82
CA GLY A 39 51.88 -23.17 -4.06
C GLY A 39 52.58 -22.74 -2.78
N SER A 40 53.22 -23.69 -2.12
CA SER A 40 54.05 -23.58 -0.91
C SER A 40 55.41 -22.89 -1.17
N SER A 41 56.09 -22.52 -0.06
CA SER A 41 57.56 -22.38 0.14
C SER A 41 58.18 -20.98 -0.07
N LEU A 42 59.19 -20.51 0.71
CA LEU A 42 59.93 -21.00 1.88
C LEU A 42 60.76 -19.83 2.49
N SER A 43 60.94 -19.86 3.82
CA SER A 43 62.10 -19.52 4.70
C SER A 43 62.99 -18.26 4.51
N GLU A 44 63.12 -17.46 5.59
CA GLU A 44 64.31 -17.19 6.47
C GLU A 44 65.37 -16.23 5.87
N ASP A 45 65.98 -15.23 6.54
CA ASP A 45 66.43 -15.08 7.93
C ASP A 45 66.82 -13.61 8.24
N SER A 46 66.91 -13.29 9.53
CA SER A 46 67.81 -12.34 10.21
C SER A 46 67.50 -10.83 10.34
N GLY A 47 67.41 -10.38 11.61
CA GLY A 47 68.34 -9.35 12.12
C GLY A 47 67.83 -7.92 12.39
N SER A 48 67.36 -7.68 13.61
CA SER A 48 67.77 -6.56 14.51
C SER A 48 67.40 -5.08 14.20
N ALA A 49 66.52 -4.57 15.09
CA ALA A 49 66.59 -3.31 15.85
C ALA A 49 66.00 -1.99 15.28
N SER A 50 64.99 -1.52 16.02
CA SER A 50 64.73 -0.12 16.44
C SER A 50 64.29 0.89 15.38
N SER A 51 62.99 1.20 15.35
CA SER A 51 62.48 2.47 15.90
C SER A 51 60.94 2.48 15.85
N SER A 52 60.35 3.00 16.91
CA SER A 52 58.92 3.25 17.05
C SER A 52 58.48 4.39 16.12
N GLU A 53 57.76 4.07 15.05
CA GLU A 53 56.94 5.03 14.32
C GLU A 53 55.47 4.66 14.53
N GLU A 54 54.71 5.61 15.08
CA GLU A 54 53.26 5.58 15.04
C GLU A 54 52.81 5.49 13.58
N ILE A 55 52.25 4.35 13.19
CA ILE A 55 51.54 4.23 11.92
C ILE A 55 50.25 5.05 12.06
N SER A 56 50.30 6.28 11.57
CA SER A 56 49.14 7.07 11.19
C SER A 56 48.28 6.26 10.23
N LEU A 57 47.20 5.64 10.73
CA LEU A 57 46.15 5.06 9.91
C LEU A 57 45.65 6.15 8.95
N ALA A 58 45.81 5.92 7.63
CA ALA A 58 45.27 6.81 6.62
C ALA A 58 43.75 7.00 6.87
N PRO A 59 43.21 8.22 6.73
CA PRO A 59 41.78 8.44 6.87
C PRO A 59 41.04 7.58 5.85
N SER A 60 39.97 6.90 6.28
CA SER A 60 39.13 6.09 5.41
C SER A 60 38.64 6.93 4.22
N LYS A 61 38.80 6.43 3.00
CA LYS A 61 38.33 7.05 1.75
C LYS A 61 36.81 6.96 1.52
N GLN A 62 36.09 6.44 2.50
CA GLN A 62 34.64 6.44 2.56
C GLN A 62 34.15 7.64 3.37
N ARG A 63 33.09 8.31 2.91
CA ARG A 63 32.47 9.42 3.64
C ARG A 63 30.96 9.48 3.39
N VAL A 64 30.27 10.18 4.28
CA VAL A 64 28.89 10.61 4.07
C VAL A 64 28.88 12.12 3.89
N GLU A 65 28.29 12.56 2.80
CA GLU A 65 28.00 13.96 2.52
C GLU A 65 26.52 14.22 2.81
N VAL A 66 26.24 15.36 3.44
CA VAL A 66 24.87 15.79 3.72
C VAL A 66 24.72 17.20 3.21
N SER A 67 23.68 17.43 2.41
CA SER A 67 23.26 18.76 1.98
C SER A 67 21.80 18.97 2.33
N LEU A 68 21.43 20.23 2.54
CA LEU A 68 20.04 20.66 2.69
C LEU A 68 19.70 21.58 1.52
N SER A 69 18.54 21.39 0.90
CA SER A 69 18.04 22.36 -0.08
C SER A 69 17.70 23.69 0.58
N SER A 70 17.32 23.66 1.86
CA SER A 70 17.18 24.86 2.70
C SER A 70 17.62 24.58 4.13
N SER A 71 18.43 25.47 4.70
CA SER A 71 18.78 25.49 6.13
C SER A 71 17.84 26.36 6.97
N VAL A 72 16.86 27.01 6.34
CA VAL A 72 15.81 27.79 6.98
C VAL A 72 14.46 27.30 6.46
N ILE A 73 13.61 26.81 7.35
CA ILE A 73 12.31 26.24 6.99
C ILE A 73 11.17 26.95 7.74
N PRO A 74 9.95 26.99 7.18
CA PRO A 74 8.81 27.60 7.85
C PRO A 74 8.34 26.79 9.06
N GLU A 75 7.89 27.47 10.11
CA GLU A 75 7.17 26.87 11.23
C GLU A 75 5.95 26.09 10.74
N GLY A 76 5.70 24.91 11.31
CA GLY A 76 4.63 24.03 10.85
C GLY A 76 5.04 23.02 9.77
N SER A 77 6.28 23.09 9.27
CA SER A 77 6.84 22.09 8.35
C SER A 77 7.72 21.05 9.05
N CYS A 78 7.94 19.91 8.39
CA CYS A 78 8.88 18.89 8.84
C CYS A 78 10.26 19.03 8.16
N PHE A 79 11.28 18.40 8.72
CA PHE A 79 12.65 18.46 8.18
C PHE A 79 12.75 17.87 6.77
N PHE A 80 12.07 16.75 6.48
CA PHE A 80 12.13 16.12 5.15
C PHE A 80 11.54 17.01 4.05
N ASP A 81 10.32 17.51 4.24
CA ASP A 81 9.59 18.23 3.19
C ASP A 81 10.18 19.60 2.89
N ALA A 82 10.61 20.32 3.94
CA ALA A 82 11.05 21.70 3.80
C ALA A 82 12.57 21.84 3.68
N ALA A 83 13.36 21.10 4.47
CA ALA A 83 14.82 21.17 4.38
C ALA A 83 15.35 20.33 3.20
N LYS A 84 14.59 19.31 2.78
CA LYS A 84 14.90 18.37 1.69
C LYS A 84 16.36 17.91 1.75
N PRO A 85 16.69 17.11 2.79
CA PRO A 85 18.05 16.62 2.95
C PRO A 85 18.41 15.67 1.82
N THR A 86 19.68 15.70 1.40
CA THR A 86 20.29 14.68 0.56
C THR A 86 21.47 14.10 1.31
N VAL A 87 21.51 12.77 1.45
CA VAL A 87 22.59 12.05 2.11
C VAL A 87 23.24 11.13 1.08
N THR A 88 24.49 11.44 0.72
CA THR A 88 25.25 10.68 -0.26
C THR A 88 26.36 9.92 0.44
N PHE A 89 26.38 8.60 0.29
CA PHE A 89 27.53 7.79 0.67
C PHE A 89 28.50 7.74 -0.50
N VAL A 90 29.75 8.14 -0.26
CA VAL A 90 30.81 8.15 -1.26
C VAL A 90 31.89 7.16 -0.84
N ASP A 91 32.23 6.24 -1.73
CA ASP A 91 33.38 5.35 -1.62
C ASP A 91 34.38 5.69 -2.73
N GLU A 92 35.42 6.46 -2.39
CA GLU A 92 36.42 6.89 -3.38
C GLU A 92 37.30 5.74 -3.88
N GLU A 93 37.37 4.61 -3.17
CA GLU A 93 38.15 3.44 -3.61
C GLU A 93 37.37 2.62 -4.64
N ALA A 94 36.07 2.45 -4.43
CA ALA A 94 35.17 1.81 -5.37
C ALA A 94 34.74 2.75 -6.52
N GLY A 95 34.94 4.06 -6.36
CA GLY A 95 34.48 5.08 -7.31
C GLY A 95 32.95 5.17 -7.37
N THR A 96 32.27 4.89 -6.26
CA THR A 96 30.80 4.86 -6.18
C THR A 96 30.24 5.98 -5.33
N GLU A 97 29.09 6.50 -5.75
CA GLU A 97 28.26 7.44 -5.01
C GLU A 97 26.83 6.88 -4.94
N GLU A 98 26.29 6.75 -3.75
CA GLU A 98 24.96 6.18 -3.49
C GLU A 98 24.11 7.20 -2.73
N ASP A 99 22.93 7.55 -3.25
CA ASP A 99 21.92 8.30 -2.49
C ASP A 99 21.31 7.37 -1.44
N VAL A 100 21.62 7.64 -0.19
CA VAL A 100 21.17 6.88 0.98
C VAL A 100 20.24 7.71 1.86
N THR A 101 19.57 8.71 1.31
CA THR A 101 18.70 9.62 2.06
C THR A 101 17.58 8.88 2.79
N GLU A 102 16.98 7.87 2.17
CA GLU A 102 15.80 7.20 2.69
C GLU A 102 16.11 6.12 3.75
N PHE A 103 15.12 5.84 4.62
CA PHE A 103 15.21 4.80 5.64
C PHE A 103 15.44 3.40 5.07
N LYS A 104 15.06 3.14 3.81
CA LYS A 104 15.34 1.87 3.12
C LYS A 104 16.85 1.54 3.06
N PHE A 105 17.70 2.57 3.11
CA PHE A 105 19.15 2.44 3.20
C PHE A 105 19.68 2.42 4.64
N GLN A 106 18.80 2.24 5.63
CA GLN A 106 19.13 2.27 7.06
C GLN A 106 19.70 3.62 7.53
N THR A 107 19.38 4.70 6.83
CA THR A 107 19.66 6.07 7.27
C THR A 107 18.57 6.52 8.23
N THR A 108 18.99 7.02 9.38
CA THR A 108 18.09 7.46 10.46
C THR A 108 18.37 8.92 10.79
N TYR A 109 17.30 9.64 11.13
CA TYR A 109 17.35 11.06 11.43
C TYR A 109 16.81 11.27 12.83
N THR A 110 17.53 12.04 13.62
CA THR A 110 17.07 12.52 14.93
C THR A 110 17.27 14.01 14.95
N ILE A 111 16.17 14.75 15.05
CA ILE A 111 16.19 16.20 15.17
C ILE A 111 16.25 16.53 16.65
N THR A 112 17.07 17.49 17.06
CA THR A 112 17.20 17.92 18.46
C THR A 112 17.16 19.43 18.52
N ASP A 113 16.37 19.98 19.43
CA ASP A 113 16.34 21.41 19.70
C ASP A 113 17.71 21.84 20.27
N LYS A 114 18.33 22.88 19.69
CA LYS A 114 19.65 23.36 20.10
C LYS A 114 19.63 24.07 21.45
N ASN A 115 18.47 24.55 21.89
CA ASN A 115 18.29 25.24 23.17
C ASN A 115 17.80 24.29 24.27
N ASP A 116 17.25 23.13 23.91
CA ASP A 116 16.78 22.11 24.85
C ASP A 116 17.03 20.70 24.30
N SER A 117 18.19 20.13 24.63
CA SER A 117 18.59 18.81 24.15
C SER A 117 17.69 17.66 24.63
N SER A 118 16.77 17.90 25.57
CA SER A 118 15.76 16.91 25.97
C SER A 118 14.62 16.78 24.96
N LYS A 119 14.42 17.79 24.10
CA LYS A 119 13.41 17.80 23.05
C LYS A 119 14.00 17.23 21.76
N THR A 120 13.53 16.05 21.41
CA THR A 120 13.88 15.36 20.17
C THR A 120 12.66 15.11 19.32
N TYR A 121 12.86 15.10 18.01
CA TYR A 121 11.82 14.91 17.01
C TYR A 121 12.32 13.96 15.92
N GLY A 122 11.39 13.24 15.29
CA GLY A 122 11.59 12.58 14.01
C GLY A 122 11.69 13.60 12.88
N ALA A 123 12.30 13.20 11.76
CA ALA A 123 12.42 14.09 10.59
C ALA A 123 11.09 14.36 9.86
N GLY A 124 10.05 13.56 10.12
CA GLY A 124 8.68 13.78 9.63
C GLY A 124 7.78 14.53 10.62
N ASP A 125 8.28 14.85 11.83
CA ASP A 125 7.49 15.59 12.81
C ASP A 125 7.42 17.07 12.43
N VAL A 126 6.28 17.69 12.72
CA VAL A 126 6.11 19.15 12.62
C VAL A 126 6.94 19.84 13.70
N LEU A 127 7.77 20.80 13.30
CA LEU A 127 8.70 21.49 14.20
C LEU A 127 8.18 22.90 14.56
N PRO A 128 8.21 23.29 15.84
CA PRO A 128 7.93 24.68 16.25
C PRO A 128 9.07 25.61 15.83
N HIS A 129 8.86 26.93 15.92
CA HIS A 129 9.93 27.89 15.69
C HIS A 129 11.12 27.61 16.63
N GLY A 130 12.34 27.69 16.09
CA GLY A 130 13.52 27.33 16.86
C GLY A 130 14.75 27.09 16.00
N SER A 131 15.83 26.66 16.65
CA SER A 131 17.07 26.24 16.00
C SER A 131 17.33 24.79 16.34
N TYR A 132 17.62 23.98 15.33
CA TYR A 132 17.67 22.53 15.46
C TYR A 132 18.96 21.98 14.88
N SER A 133 19.29 20.79 15.35
CA SER A 133 20.38 19.98 14.83
C SER A 133 19.81 18.64 14.39
N ALA A 134 19.96 18.32 13.11
CA ALA A 134 19.59 17.02 12.55
C ALA A 134 20.81 16.11 12.62
N LYS A 135 20.71 15.04 13.41
CA LYS A 135 21.69 13.96 13.47
C LYS A 135 21.30 12.87 12.48
N ILE A 136 22.06 12.75 11.40
CA ILE A 136 21.92 11.73 10.37
C ILE A 136 22.87 10.58 10.69
N ARG A 137 22.34 9.37 10.80
CA ARG A 137 23.14 8.15 10.98
C ARG A 137 22.85 7.16 9.86
N TYR A 138 23.87 6.86 9.06
CA TYR A 138 23.85 5.79 8.06
C TYR A 138 24.43 4.51 8.69
N LYS A 139 23.55 3.57 9.04
CA LYS A 139 23.93 2.41 9.88
C LYS A 139 24.92 1.46 9.20
N LYS A 140 24.79 1.24 7.89
CA LYS A 140 25.60 0.28 7.12
C LYS A 140 27.10 0.60 7.18
N ALA A 141 27.45 1.89 7.06
CA ALA A 141 28.83 2.34 7.13
C ALA A 141 29.20 2.99 8.49
N LYS A 142 28.32 2.87 9.51
CA LYS A 142 28.51 3.42 10.87
C LYS A 142 28.83 4.91 10.92
N TRP A 143 28.40 5.67 9.93
CA TRP A 143 28.63 7.12 9.87
C TRP A 143 27.57 7.89 10.65
N THR A 144 28.00 9.01 11.23
CA THR A 144 27.11 10.00 11.81
C THR A 144 27.53 11.38 11.35
N LYS A 145 26.60 12.16 10.82
CA LYS A 145 26.77 13.55 10.44
C LYS A 145 25.68 14.38 11.09
N THR A 146 26.01 15.63 11.37
CA THR A 146 25.09 16.57 11.99
C THR A 146 25.03 17.82 11.12
N VAL A 147 23.82 18.29 10.84
CA VAL A 147 23.57 19.54 10.13
C VAL A 147 22.61 20.39 10.95
N ASP A 148 22.86 21.69 10.99
CA ASP A 148 22.01 22.63 11.70
C ASP A 148 21.06 23.33 10.74
N PHE A 149 19.86 23.63 11.22
CA PHE A 149 18.86 24.39 10.50
C PHE A 149 17.99 25.20 11.47
N THR A 150 17.23 26.15 10.93
CA THR A 150 16.36 27.03 11.72
C THR A 150 14.93 26.90 11.21
N VAL A 151 13.98 26.85 12.14
CA VAL A 151 12.55 26.96 11.85
C VAL A 151 12.15 28.40 12.16
N GLN A 152 11.72 29.13 11.13
CA GLN A 152 11.30 30.52 11.26
C GLN A 152 9.78 30.62 11.24
N GLN A 153 9.27 31.51 12.10
CA GLN A 153 7.87 31.89 12.04
C GLN A 153 7.64 32.72 10.77
N GLU A 154 6.89 32.15 9.82
CA GLU A 154 6.47 32.88 8.64
C GLU A 154 5.11 33.54 8.87
N GLN A 155 4.80 34.56 8.06
CA GLN A 155 3.45 35.10 8.00
C GLN A 155 2.56 34.02 7.39
N ILE A 156 1.67 33.43 8.20
CA ILE A 156 0.71 32.46 7.73
C ILE A 156 -0.29 33.18 6.84
N GLU A 157 -0.12 33.06 5.53
CA GLU A 157 -1.18 33.40 4.59
C GLU A 157 -2.21 32.26 4.61
N LYS A 158 -3.47 32.59 4.89
CA LYS A 158 -4.56 31.62 4.70
C LYS A 158 -4.67 31.32 3.22
N ALA A 159 -4.38 30.08 2.85
CA ALA A 159 -4.57 29.64 1.48
C ALA A 159 -6.03 29.82 1.06
N SER A 160 -6.24 30.14 -0.21
CA SER A 160 -7.56 30.28 -0.82
C SER A 160 -7.51 29.74 -2.25
N GLU A 161 -8.67 29.49 -2.85
CA GLU A 161 -8.75 29.01 -4.24
C GLU A 161 -7.96 29.96 -5.18
N GLY A 162 -6.95 29.45 -5.85
CA GLY A 162 -6.03 30.22 -6.71
C GLY A 162 -4.86 30.89 -6.00
N ASN A 163 -4.78 30.82 -4.66
CA ASN A 163 -3.64 31.30 -3.86
C ASN A 163 -3.21 30.23 -2.83
N GLY A 164 -2.17 29.46 -3.15
CA GLY A 164 -1.65 28.37 -2.32
C GLY A 164 -2.24 26.99 -2.66
N TYR A 165 -3.50 26.93 -3.14
CA TYR A 165 -4.07 25.72 -3.74
C TYR A 165 -5.02 26.07 -4.88
N TYR A 166 -5.38 25.09 -5.70
CA TYR A 166 -6.53 25.18 -6.58
C TYR A 166 -7.29 23.85 -6.58
N THR A 167 -8.59 23.92 -6.82
CA THR A 167 -9.49 22.77 -6.88
C THR A 167 -9.76 22.44 -8.35
N PRO A 168 -9.17 21.38 -8.93
CA PRO A 168 -9.41 21.02 -10.32
C PRO A 168 -10.89 20.65 -10.55
N SER A 169 -11.48 21.11 -11.65
CA SER A 169 -12.81 20.64 -12.08
C SER A 169 -12.74 19.19 -12.57
N LEU A 170 -13.86 18.44 -12.52
CA LEU A 170 -13.93 17.10 -13.10
C LEU A 170 -13.57 17.09 -14.59
N GLU A 171 -14.05 18.09 -15.33
CA GLU A 171 -13.72 18.26 -16.75
C GLU A 171 -12.21 18.44 -16.97
N SER A 172 -11.53 19.18 -16.08
CA SER A 172 -10.07 19.33 -16.16
C SER A 172 -9.29 18.05 -15.82
N LEU A 173 -9.89 17.15 -15.02
CA LEU A 173 -9.29 15.87 -14.65
C LEU A 173 -9.63 14.73 -15.61
N ALA A 174 -10.69 14.86 -16.42
CA ALA A 174 -11.14 13.83 -17.35
C ALA A 174 -10.02 13.29 -18.28
N PRO A 175 -9.06 14.10 -18.78
CA PRO A 175 -7.94 13.59 -19.55
C PRO A 175 -6.97 12.71 -18.75
N TYR A 176 -6.93 12.86 -17.43
CA TYR A 176 -5.97 12.23 -16.52
C TYR A 176 -6.48 10.92 -15.89
N THR A 177 -7.62 10.38 -16.34
CA THR A 177 -8.11 9.10 -15.84
C THR A 177 -7.26 7.93 -16.34
N TYR A 178 -7.05 6.90 -15.51
CA TYR A 178 -6.26 5.72 -15.87
C TYR A 178 -6.76 5.03 -17.14
N GLN A 179 -8.08 5.09 -17.42
CA GLN A 179 -8.65 4.54 -18.66
C GLN A 179 -8.05 5.16 -19.93
N ASN A 180 -7.48 6.36 -19.86
CA ASN A 180 -6.86 7.03 -21.00
C ASN A 180 -5.37 6.66 -21.19
N PHE A 181 -4.73 5.99 -20.22
CA PHE A 181 -3.31 5.66 -20.26
C PHE A 181 -3.09 4.15 -20.26
N SER A 182 -3.16 3.56 -21.45
CA SER A 182 -2.93 2.12 -21.60
C SER A 182 -1.56 1.69 -21.07
N GLY A 183 -1.57 0.68 -20.20
CA GLY A 183 -0.38 0.09 -19.59
C GLY A 183 0.04 0.74 -18.28
N VAL A 184 -0.71 1.72 -17.79
CA VAL A 184 -0.55 2.28 -16.43
C VAL A 184 -1.50 1.61 -15.46
N GLU A 185 -2.63 1.09 -15.95
CA GLU A 185 -3.63 0.43 -15.12
C GLU A 185 -3.21 -0.98 -14.70
N THR A 186 -3.40 -1.31 -13.41
CA THR A 186 -2.98 -2.59 -12.80
C THR A 186 -3.48 -3.83 -13.52
N LEU A 187 -4.72 -3.79 -14.01
CA LEU A 187 -5.41 -4.98 -14.50
C LEU A 187 -5.69 -4.96 -16.01
N GLY A 188 -5.29 -3.93 -16.74
CA GLY A 188 -5.54 -3.80 -18.18
C GLY A 188 -7.02 -3.69 -18.59
N GLY A 189 -7.33 -2.97 -19.67
CA GLY A 189 -8.67 -2.97 -20.30
C GLY A 189 -9.79 -2.30 -19.48
N SER A 190 -11.06 -2.55 -19.85
CA SER A 190 -12.26 -2.02 -19.18
C SER A 190 -12.23 -2.24 -17.66
N GLY A 191 -12.50 -1.19 -16.88
CA GLY A 191 -12.46 -1.23 -15.42
C GLY A 191 -13.42 -0.24 -14.76
N MET A 192 -13.51 -0.34 -13.44
CA MET A 192 -14.41 0.45 -12.61
C MET A 192 -14.17 1.95 -12.82
N PRO A 193 -15.21 2.77 -13.04
CA PRO A 193 -15.05 4.23 -13.09
C PRO A 193 -14.60 4.77 -11.73
N SER A 194 -13.68 5.74 -11.75
CA SER A 194 -13.10 6.36 -10.54
C SER A 194 -13.81 7.65 -10.09
N SER A 195 -14.99 7.92 -10.65
CA SER A 195 -15.84 9.05 -10.28
C SER A 195 -17.30 8.75 -10.62
N GLY A 196 -18.22 9.54 -10.07
CA GLY A 196 -19.66 9.36 -10.22
C GLY A 196 -20.24 8.40 -9.18
N ASN A 197 -21.46 7.93 -9.45
CA ASN A 197 -22.12 6.91 -8.64
C ASN A 197 -21.86 5.55 -9.28
N VAL A 198 -21.22 4.65 -8.54
CA VAL A 198 -20.77 3.35 -9.05
C VAL A 198 -21.29 2.28 -8.10
N ASN A 199 -22.05 1.32 -8.61
CA ASN A 199 -22.49 0.19 -7.80
C ASN A 199 -21.56 -0.99 -8.02
N ILE A 200 -21.18 -1.67 -6.94
CA ILE A 200 -20.45 -2.94 -6.99
C ILE A 200 -21.29 -4.08 -6.40
N LEU A 201 -21.00 -5.31 -6.81
CA LEU A 201 -21.69 -6.50 -6.35
C LEU A 201 -20.84 -7.24 -5.32
N VAL A 202 -21.32 -7.40 -4.08
CA VAL A 202 -20.64 -8.19 -3.04
C VAL A 202 -21.30 -9.56 -2.93
N ILE A 203 -20.51 -10.63 -3.11
CA ILE A 203 -20.99 -12.00 -3.11
C ILE A 203 -20.32 -12.78 -1.97
N PRO A 204 -21.04 -13.07 -0.87
CA PRO A 204 -20.56 -14.05 0.10
C PRO A 204 -20.60 -15.45 -0.49
N VAL A 205 -19.45 -16.14 -0.47
CA VAL A 205 -19.31 -17.51 -0.98
C VAL A 205 -18.93 -18.47 0.15
N GLN A 206 -19.48 -19.68 0.11
CA GLN A 206 -19.08 -20.78 0.98
C GLN A 206 -18.91 -22.08 0.17
N PHE A 207 -18.34 -23.10 0.80
CA PHE A 207 -18.09 -24.42 0.20
C PHE A 207 -18.93 -25.50 0.89
N ASN A 208 -19.03 -26.68 0.30
CA ASN A 208 -19.87 -27.76 0.83
C ASN A 208 -19.47 -28.17 2.27
N ASN A 209 -18.17 -28.25 2.56
CA ASN A 209 -17.59 -28.58 3.87
C ASN A 209 -17.31 -27.35 4.76
N ALA A 210 -17.20 -26.15 4.19
CA ALA A 210 -16.87 -24.93 4.91
C ALA A 210 -18.00 -23.90 4.75
N LYS A 211 -18.91 -23.87 5.73
CA LYS A 211 -20.07 -22.98 5.76
C LYS A 211 -20.01 -22.02 6.93
N PHE A 212 -20.51 -20.80 6.74
CA PHE A 212 -20.59 -19.78 7.80
C PHE A 212 -21.33 -20.30 9.04
N GLU A 213 -22.49 -20.94 8.83
CA GLU A 213 -23.30 -21.53 9.90
C GLU A 213 -22.52 -22.55 10.73
N SER A 214 -21.69 -23.38 10.07
CA SER A 214 -20.89 -24.41 10.75
C SER A 214 -19.84 -23.81 11.69
N SER A 215 -19.51 -22.53 11.52
CA SER A 215 -18.63 -21.75 12.40
C SER A 215 -19.38 -20.82 13.35
N GLY A 216 -20.71 -20.98 13.47
CA GLY A 216 -21.53 -20.19 14.38
C GLY A 216 -21.83 -18.78 13.88
N ILE A 217 -21.59 -18.49 12.60
CA ILE A 217 -21.88 -17.20 11.97
C ILE A 217 -23.19 -17.34 11.20
N SER A 218 -24.24 -16.65 11.65
CA SER A 218 -25.52 -16.63 10.95
C SER A 218 -25.46 -15.83 9.65
N GLU A 219 -26.35 -16.12 8.71
CA GLU A 219 -26.48 -15.38 7.45
C GLU A 219 -26.67 -13.87 7.67
N GLN A 220 -27.46 -13.49 8.69
CA GLN A 220 -27.63 -12.09 9.06
C GLN A 220 -26.31 -11.45 9.51
N GLN A 221 -25.48 -12.15 10.29
CA GLN A 221 -24.18 -11.63 10.70
C GLN A 221 -23.22 -11.48 9.52
N VAL A 222 -23.24 -12.42 8.56
CA VAL A 222 -22.47 -12.28 7.31
C VAL A 222 -22.90 -11.03 6.58
N HIS A 223 -24.21 -10.85 6.39
CA HIS A 223 -24.76 -9.69 5.72
C HIS A 223 -24.41 -8.38 6.43
N ASP A 224 -24.57 -8.30 7.76
CA ASP A 224 -24.30 -7.09 8.54
C ASP A 224 -22.83 -6.68 8.49
N VAL A 225 -21.91 -7.65 8.61
CA VAL A 225 -20.46 -7.41 8.51
C VAL A 225 -20.09 -6.90 7.12
N LEU A 226 -20.61 -7.50 6.06
CA LEU A 226 -20.33 -7.06 4.69
C LEU A 226 -20.97 -5.72 4.38
N GLN A 227 -22.22 -5.50 4.83
CA GLN A 227 -22.90 -4.22 4.66
C GLN A 227 -22.12 -3.10 5.37
N GLU A 228 -21.58 -3.36 6.57
CA GLU A 228 -20.73 -2.41 7.27
C GLU A 228 -19.42 -2.14 6.53
N ALA A 229 -18.70 -3.20 6.14
CA ALA A 229 -17.38 -3.10 5.49
C ALA A 229 -17.44 -2.33 4.17
N PHE A 230 -18.50 -2.55 3.39
CA PHE A 230 -18.61 -2.01 2.04
C PHE A 230 -19.39 -0.69 1.99
N PHE A 231 -20.48 -0.56 2.75
CA PHE A 231 -21.52 0.44 2.45
C PHE A 231 -21.96 1.30 3.65
N SER A 232 -21.31 1.18 4.82
CA SER A 232 -21.61 2.08 5.94
C SER A 232 -21.20 3.53 5.64
N GLU A 233 -21.98 4.52 6.05
CA GLU A 233 -21.69 5.94 5.84
C GLU A 233 -20.61 6.47 6.81
N ASN A 234 -20.54 5.89 8.01
CA ASN A 234 -19.60 6.22 9.09
C ASN A 234 -19.41 7.72 9.42
N GLU A 235 -20.44 8.55 9.21
CA GLU A 235 -20.31 10.01 9.35
C GLU A 235 -19.89 10.44 10.77
N ASN A 236 -20.25 9.65 11.78
CA ASN A 236 -19.99 9.94 13.20
C ASN A 236 -18.84 9.11 13.79
N GLY A 237 -18.18 8.24 13.00
CA GLY A 237 -17.11 7.37 13.48
C GLY A 237 -17.55 6.32 14.52
N GLN A 238 -18.84 5.96 14.52
CA GLN A 238 -19.44 4.99 15.46
C GLN A 238 -20.04 3.76 14.77
N ASP A 239 -20.19 3.81 13.43
CA ASP A 239 -20.86 2.73 12.69
C ASP A 239 -19.86 1.65 12.27
N THR A 240 -18.58 2.02 12.12
CA THR A 240 -17.48 1.10 11.85
C THR A 240 -16.22 1.55 12.59
N PRO A 241 -15.33 0.61 13.00
CA PRO A 241 -14.06 0.92 13.66
C PRO A 241 -13.17 1.90 12.90
N TRP A 242 -13.28 1.89 11.57
CA TRP A 242 -12.64 2.84 10.68
C TRP A 242 -13.62 3.26 9.59
N GLU A 243 -13.20 3.52 8.37
CA GLU A 243 -14.06 3.82 7.23
C GLU A 243 -14.47 2.51 6.53
N SER A 244 -15.69 2.49 6.00
CA SER A 244 -16.10 1.48 5.01
C SER A 244 -15.48 1.82 3.66
N LEU A 245 -15.63 0.93 2.67
CA LEU A 245 -15.27 1.26 1.27
C LEU A 245 -16.01 2.54 0.81
N HIS A 246 -17.31 2.60 1.02
CA HIS A 246 -18.14 3.75 0.67
C HIS A 246 -17.65 5.04 1.34
N SER A 247 -17.55 5.06 2.68
CA SER A 247 -17.24 6.28 3.42
C SER A 247 -15.81 6.75 3.14
N TYR A 248 -14.86 5.80 3.00
CA TYR A 248 -13.49 6.11 2.61
C TYR A 248 -13.44 6.81 1.24
N TYR A 249 -14.00 6.20 0.19
CA TYR A 249 -13.90 6.77 -1.15
C TYR A 249 -14.73 8.03 -1.31
N LYS A 250 -15.89 8.13 -0.66
CA LYS A 250 -16.69 9.37 -0.62
C LYS A 250 -15.90 10.51 0.00
N LYS A 251 -15.20 10.26 1.11
CA LYS A 251 -14.35 11.27 1.79
C LYS A 251 -13.07 11.59 1.01
N ALA A 252 -12.33 10.57 0.59
CA ALA A 252 -11.07 10.73 -0.14
C ALA A 252 -11.25 11.40 -1.52
N SER A 253 -12.40 11.21 -2.15
CA SER A 253 -12.75 11.85 -3.42
C SER A 253 -13.44 13.21 -3.27
N PHE A 254 -13.64 13.71 -2.04
CA PHE A 254 -14.42 14.93 -1.76
C PHE A 254 -15.84 14.87 -2.35
N GLY A 255 -16.49 13.70 -2.23
CA GLY A 255 -17.84 13.43 -2.72
C GLY A 255 -17.96 13.21 -4.22
N ARG A 256 -16.83 13.07 -4.95
CA ARG A 256 -16.83 12.88 -6.41
C ARG A 256 -17.04 11.44 -6.84
N LEU A 257 -16.69 10.49 -5.98
CA LEU A 257 -16.92 9.07 -6.16
C LEU A 257 -17.82 8.59 -5.03
N ASN A 258 -18.91 7.96 -5.40
CA ASN A 258 -19.88 7.39 -4.49
C ASN A 258 -20.07 5.91 -4.83
N ILE A 259 -19.45 5.03 -4.03
CA ILE A 259 -19.51 3.59 -4.25
C ILE A 259 -20.70 3.03 -3.47
N GLY A 260 -21.72 2.55 -4.18
CA GLY A 260 -22.86 1.84 -3.62
C GLY A 260 -22.86 0.37 -4.02
N GLY A 261 -23.95 -0.34 -3.76
CA GLY A 261 -24.09 -1.72 -4.16
C GLY A 261 -25.03 -2.51 -3.26
N ASP A 262 -24.99 -3.82 -3.41
CA ASP A 262 -25.74 -4.77 -2.58
C ASP A 262 -24.83 -5.92 -2.17
N VAL A 263 -25.10 -6.47 -0.99
CA VAL A 263 -24.60 -7.78 -0.57
C VAL A 263 -25.63 -8.83 -1.01
N SER A 264 -25.21 -9.80 -1.83
CA SER A 264 -26.11 -10.85 -2.31
C SER A 264 -26.43 -11.87 -1.22
N SER A 265 -27.37 -12.79 -1.51
CA SER A 265 -27.50 -14.02 -0.73
C SER A 265 -26.20 -14.83 -0.77
N ILE A 266 -26.00 -15.67 0.25
CA ILE A 266 -24.83 -16.57 0.31
C ILE A 266 -24.93 -17.59 -0.82
N VAL A 267 -23.86 -17.69 -1.62
CA VAL A 267 -23.70 -18.70 -2.67
C VAL A 267 -22.88 -19.86 -2.13
N THR A 268 -23.33 -21.09 -2.40
CA THR A 268 -22.53 -22.29 -2.11
C THR A 268 -21.91 -22.78 -3.42
N TYR A 269 -20.58 -22.77 -3.49
CA TYR A 269 -19.86 -23.43 -4.59
C TYR A 269 -19.91 -24.94 -4.38
N ASN A 270 -20.28 -25.68 -5.42
CA ASN A 270 -20.52 -27.13 -5.33
C ASN A 270 -19.22 -27.96 -5.35
N ALA A 271 -18.34 -27.69 -4.39
CA ALA A 271 -17.15 -28.46 -4.08
C ALA A 271 -16.78 -28.25 -2.62
N ASP A 272 -16.02 -29.19 -2.06
CA ASP A 272 -15.34 -28.97 -0.78
C ASP A 272 -14.07 -28.14 -1.02
N ASP A 273 -13.78 -27.16 -0.18
CA ASP A 273 -12.58 -26.33 -0.34
C ASP A 273 -11.28 -27.15 -0.30
N THR A 274 -11.26 -28.24 0.48
CA THR A 274 -10.14 -29.20 0.59
C THR A 274 -9.86 -29.97 -0.70
N THR A 275 -10.79 -29.94 -1.67
CA THR A 275 -10.60 -30.61 -2.97
C THR A 275 -10.06 -29.67 -4.04
N LEU A 276 -10.03 -28.36 -3.76
CA LEU A 276 -9.58 -27.35 -4.71
C LEU A 276 -8.05 -27.20 -4.64
N ASP A 277 -7.43 -27.06 -5.81
CA ASP A 277 -6.00 -26.79 -5.90
C ASP A 277 -5.71 -25.35 -5.48
N GLY A 278 -5.11 -25.20 -4.30
CA GLY A 278 -4.73 -23.90 -3.76
C GLY A 278 -3.71 -23.14 -4.62
N ASN A 279 -3.00 -23.79 -5.54
CA ASN A 279 -2.07 -23.12 -6.46
C ASN A 279 -2.74 -22.66 -7.76
N ASN A 280 -4.03 -22.92 -7.93
CA ASN A 280 -4.81 -22.53 -9.10
C ASN A 280 -5.71 -21.33 -8.80
N THR A 281 -5.15 -20.12 -8.89
CA THR A 281 -5.92 -18.87 -8.73
C THR A 281 -7.01 -18.68 -9.80
N GLY A 282 -6.92 -19.38 -10.94
CA GLY A 282 -7.98 -19.41 -11.95
C GLY A 282 -9.31 -19.97 -11.44
N LEU A 283 -9.29 -20.70 -10.31
CA LEU A 283 -10.52 -21.15 -9.65
C LEU A 283 -11.34 -19.98 -9.11
N ALA A 284 -10.73 -18.87 -8.68
CA ALA A 284 -11.48 -17.68 -8.26
C ALA A 284 -12.38 -17.14 -9.38
N GLN A 285 -11.89 -17.12 -10.62
CA GLN A 285 -12.67 -16.74 -11.80
C GLN A 285 -13.82 -17.72 -12.06
N THR A 286 -13.55 -19.02 -11.94
CA THR A 286 -14.54 -20.08 -12.15
C THR A 286 -15.67 -19.98 -11.10
N ILE A 287 -15.31 -19.82 -9.83
CA ILE A 287 -16.24 -19.68 -8.72
C ILE A 287 -17.07 -18.40 -8.86
N THR A 288 -16.44 -17.29 -9.28
CA THR A 288 -17.16 -16.03 -9.50
C THR A 288 -18.22 -16.16 -10.60
N LEU A 289 -17.88 -16.78 -11.74
CA LEU A 289 -18.84 -17.00 -12.82
C LEU A 289 -19.97 -17.93 -12.41
N ASP A 290 -19.66 -18.98 -11.65
CA ASP A 290 -20.68 -19.87 -11.11
C ASP A 290 -21.61 -19.14 -10.14
N ALA A 291 -21.07 -18.30 -9.26
CA ALA A 291 -21.86 -17.53 -8.31
C ALA A 291 -22.79 -16.53 -8.98
N ILE A 292 -22.30 -15.79 -9.98
CA ILE A 292 -23.13 -14.90 -10.79
C ILE A 292 -24.25 -15.69 -11.48
N ARG A 293 -23.94 -16.82 -12.11
CA ARG A 293 -24.94 -17.68 -12.75
C ARG A 293 -26.01 -18.13 -11.74
N GLN A 294 -25.61 -18.56 -10.54
CA GLN A 294 -26.57 -18.98 -9.50
C GLN A 294 -27.47 -17.82 -9.05
N LEU A 295 -26.92 -16.61 -8.85
CA LEU A 295 -27.73 -15.43 -8.48
C LEU A 295 -28.69 -15.02 -9.60
N GLU A 296 -28.27 -15.09 -10.86
CA GLU A 296 -29.13 -14.86 -12.02
C GLU A 296 -30.27 -15.88 -12.11
N GLU A 297 -29.98 -17.17 -11.90
CA GLU A 297 -30.98 -18.25 -11.91
C GLU A 297 -32.01 -18.13 -10.78
N LYS A 298 -31.60 -17.58 -9.63
CA LYS A 298 -32.51 -17.24 -8.52
C LYS A 298 -33.33 -15.96 -8.78
N GLY A 299 -32.98 -15.17 -9.80
CA GLY A 299 -33.60 -13.87 -10.05
C GLY A 299 -33.18 -12.79 -9.05
N GLU A 300 -32.04 -12.96 -8.38
CA GLU A 300 -31.52 -12.06 -7.35
C GLU A 300 -30.49 -11.06 -7.89
N LEU A 301 -30.07 -11.21 -9.15
CA LEU A 301 -29.09 -10.34 -9.79
C LEU A 301 -29.64 -9.71 -11.07
N ASP A 302 -29.68 -8.37 -11.09
CA ASP A 302 -29.78 -7.57 -12.31
C ASP A 302 -28.41 -6.94 -12.60
N PRO A 303 -27.62 -7.50 -13.54
CA PRO A 303 -26.26 -7.03 -13.80
C PRO A 303 -26.22 -5.62 -14.40
N THR A 304 -27.33 -5.10 -14.95
CA THR A 304 -27.37 -3.75 -15.54
C THR A 304 -27.24 -2.63 -14.51
N ARG A 305 -27.47 -2.94 -13.22
CA ARG A 305 -27.31 -2.00 -12.11
C ARG A 305 -25.85 -1.67 -11.77
N TYR A 306 -24.91 -2.44 -12.31
CA TYR A 306 -23.49 -2.41 -11.97
C TYR A 306 -22.60 -2.08 -13.18
N ASP A 307 -23.13 -1.39 -14.21
CA ASP A 307 -22.39 -0.94 -15.41
C ASP A 307 -22.55 0.58 -15.54
N ALA A 308 -21.97 1.32 -14.60
CA ALA A 308 -22.12 2.77 -14.50
C ALA A 308 -21.46 3.52 -15.66
N ASN A 309 -20.43 2.92 -16.28
CA ASN A 309 -19.74 3.50 -17.43
C ASN A 309 -20.31 3.05 -18.79
N GLY A 310 -21.26 2.10 -18.80
CA GLY A 310 -21.93 1.60 -20.00
C GLY A 310 -21.02 0.80 -20.93
N ASP A 311 -19.93 0.23 -20.42
CA ASP A 311 -18.99 -0.55 -21.20
C ASP A 311 -19.42 -2.02 -21.38
N GLY A 312 -20.53 -2.44 -20.78
CA GLY A 312 -21.06 -3.79 -20.91
C GLY A 312 -20.36 -4.81 -20.02
N TYR A 313 -19.63 -4.36 -19.00
CA TYR A 313 -19.13 -5.17 -17.91
C TYR A 313 -19.68 -4.71 -16.56
N ILE A 314 -19.74 -5.63 -15.61
CA ILE A 314 -19.94 -5.29 -14.20
C ILE A 314 -18.67 -4.58 -13.72
N ASP A 315 -18.83 -3.36 -13.20
CA ASP A 315 -17.76 -2.44 -12.80
C ASP A 315 -16.84 -3.05 -11.74
N GLY A 316 -17.41 -3.72 -10.74
CA GLY A 316 -16.67 -4.38 -9.66
C GLY A 316 -17.47 -5.51 -9.01
N ILE A 317 -16.80 -6.64 -8.80
CA ILE A 317 -17.36 -7.82 -8.11
C ILE A 317 -16.44 -8.15 -6.93
N GLU A 318 -17.00 -8.19 -5.74
CA GLU A 318 -16.31 -8.41 -4.48
C GLU A 318 -16.71 -9.79 -3.97
N VAL A 319 -15.87 -10.80 -4.19
CA VAL A 319 -16.16 -12.18 -3.74
C VAL A 319 -15.52 -12.42 -2.40
N ILE A 320 -16.36 -12.52 -1.36
CA ILE A 320 -15.92 -12.71 0.02
C ILE A 320 -16.23 -14.14 0.46
N TYR A 321 -15.22 -14.99 0.50
CA TYR A 321 -15.41 -16.42 0.73
C TYR A 321 -15.08 -16.83 2.16
N PHE A 322 -15.84 -17.79 2.67
CA PHE A 322 -15.53 -18.53 3.89
C PHE A 322 -14.79 -19.82 3.54
N THR A 323 -13.72 -20.15 4.26
CA THR A 323 -12.93 -21.37 4.02
C THR A 323 -12.39 -21.96 5.32
N SER A 324 -12.25 -23.28 5.35
CA SER A 324 -11.54 -24.04 6.37
C SER A 324 -10.03 -24.08 6.16
N GLN A 325 -9.55 -23.63 4.99
CA GLN A 325 -8.14 -23.63 4.65
C GLN A 325 -7.37 -22.63 5.50
N SER A 326 -6.21 -23.05 6.00
CA SER A 326 -5.28 -22.17 6.70
C SER A 326 -4.87 -21.00 5.82
N ILE A 327 -4.65 -19.84 6.45
CA ILE A 327 -4.06 -18.69 5.78
C ILE A 327 -2.68 -19.11 5.24
N PRO A 328 -2.40 -18.95 3.94
CA PRO A 328 -1.09 -19.30 3.39
C PRO A 328 0.04 -18.58 4.15
N THR A 329 0.93 -19.31 4.83
CA THR A 329 2.03 -18.73 5.61
C THR A 329 3.25 -18.46 4.72
N GLY A 330 3.89 -17.31 4.92
CA GLY A 330 5.11 -16.91 4.22
C GLY A 330 5.20 -15.39 4.15
N GLY A 331 6.26 -14.84 4.72
CA GLY A 331 6.55 -13.41 4.62
C GLY A 331 6.96 -13.03 3.20
N PHE A 332 7.14 -11.73 2.99
CA PHE A 332 7.80 -11.19 1.80
C PHE A 332 9.09 -11.96 1.50
N GLY A 333 9.24 -12.47 0.26
CA GLY A 333 10.47 -13.10 -0.24
C GLY A 333 10.45 -14.62 -0.43
N SER A 334 9.35 -15.33 -0.13
CA SER A 334 9.20 -16.72 -0.59
C SER A 334 8.64 -16.75 -2.02
N GLU A 335 9.30 -17.47 -2.92
CA GLU A 335 8.95 -17.61 -4.36
C GLU A 335 7.55 -18.20 -4.63
N ASP A 336 6.82 -18.64 -3.60
CA ASP A 336 5.59 -19.44 -3.71
C ASP A 336 4.25 -18.68 -3.60
N LYS A 337 4.20 -17.34 -3.54
CA LYS A 337 3.02 -16.65 -2.95
C LYS A 337 2.11 -15.78 -3.83
N SER A 338 2.52 -15.33 -5.00
CA SER A 338 1.63 -14.53 -5.87
C SER A 338 0.54 -15.35 -6.57
N GLY A 339 0.41 -16.64 -6.23
CA GLY A 339 -0.45 -17.60 -6.93
C GLY A 339 -1.25 -18.53 -6.02
N ASN A 340 -1.59 -18.13 -4.79
CA ASN A 340 -2.43 -18.96 -3.92
C ASN A 340 -3.90 -18.52 -3.94
N LEU A 341 -4.81 -19.44 -4.24
CA LEU A 341 -6.26 -19.25 -4.22
C LEU A 341 -6.75 -18.78 -2.86
N TRP A 342 -6.13 -19.20 -1.76
CA TRP A 342 -6.56 -18.85 -0.41
C TRP A 342 -5.95 -17.55 0.13
N TRP A 343 -5.40 -16.72 -0.77
CA TRP A 343 -4.91 -15.38 -0.48
C TRP A 343 -5.83 -14.32 -1.11
N ASN A 344 -5.68 -13.07 -0.70
CA ASN A 344 -6.43 -11.95 -1.24
C ASN A 344 -5.78 -11.40 -2.52
N PHE A 345 -6.56 -11.20 -3.57
CA PHE A 345 -6.05 -10.57 -4.79
C PHE A 345 -7.17 -10.01 -5.66
N THR A 346 -6.86 -8.96 -6.42
CA THR A 346 -7.71 -8.47 -7.50
C THR A 346 -7.24 -9.02 -8.85
N THR A 347 -8.19 -9.46 -9.69
CA THR A 347 -7.88 -9.97 -11.03
C THR A 347 -9.02 -9.72 -12.03
N ASN A 348 -8.82 -10.16 -13.26
CA ASN A 348 -9.86 -10.17 -14.28
C ASN A 348 -10.49 -11.56 -14.42
N VAL A 349 -11.77 -11.55 -14.77
CA VAL A 349 -12.50 -12.69 -15.33
C VAL A 349 -12.96 -12.38 -16.75
N ASN A 350 -13.14 -13.43 -17.56
CA ASN A 350 -13.49 -13.34 -18.97
C ASN A 350 -15.01 -13.44 -19.19
N GLY A 351 -15.81 -12.60 -18.52
CA GLY A 351 -17.23 -12.46 -18.84
C GLY A 351 -17.44 -11.86 -20.24
N ALA A 352 -18.61 -12.13 -20.83
CA ALA A 352 -18.95 -11.61 -22.15
C ALA A 352 -19.39 -10.15 -22.07
N LYS A 353 -18.78 -9.27 -22.88
CA LYS A 353 -19.16 -7.85 -22.97
C LYS A 353 -20.57 -7.70 -23.52
N ASN A 354 -21.48 -7.09 -22.77
CA ASN A 354 -22.85 -6.85 -23.24
C ASN A 354 -23.57 -5.78 -22.39
N VAL A 355 -23.86 -4.62 -22.97
CA VAL A 355 -24.55 -3.50 -22.29
C VAL A 355 -25.98 -3.81 -21.80
N LYS A 356 -26.63 -4.86 -22.33
CA LYS A 356 -27.97 -5.29 -21.86
C LYS A 356 -27.90 -6.37 -20.79
N LYS A 357 -26.75 -7.02 -20.66
CA LYS A 357 -26.47 -8.05 -19.66
C LYS A 357 -24.98 -8.01 -19.33
N PRO A 358 -24.52 -7.01 -18.56
CA PRO A 358 -23.10 -6.78 -18.35
C PRO A 358 -22.38 -8.03 -17.84
N GLY A 359 -21.24 -8.35 -18.45
CA GLY A 359 -20.45 -9.52 -18.09
C GLY A 359 -19.53 -9.27 -16.89
N ALA A 360 -19.20 -10.31 -16.15
CA ALA A 360 -18.19 -10.22 -15.10
C ALA A 360 -16.82 -9.80 -15.67
N ARG A 361 -16.09 -8.92 -14.98
CA ARG A 361 -14.77 -8.44 -15.41
C ARG A 361 -13.81 -8.27 -14.24
N ARG A 362 -13.98 -7.24 -13.42
CA ARG A 362 -13.09 -6.96 -12.27
C ARG A 362 -13.57 -7.76 -11.07
N ILE A 363 -12.67 -8.53 -10.46
CA ILE A 363 -12.98 -9.29 -9.26
C ILE A 363 -11.95 -9.01 -8.17
N PHE A 364 -12.40 -8.78 -6.95
CA PHE A 364 -11.59 -8.95 -5.75
C PHE A 364 -12.00 -10.27 -5.12
N TRP A 365 -11.00 -11.09 -4.83
CA TRP A 365 -11.17 -12.38 -4.19
C TRP A 365 -10.58 -12.29 -2.78
N SER A 366 -11.41 -12.42 -1.74
CA SER A 366 -10.98 -12.24 -0.37
C SER A 366 -11.58 -13.22 0.60
N ARG A 367 -10.79 -13.64 1.58
CA ARG A 367 -11.30 -14.40 2.72
C ARG A 367 -12.16 -13.51 3.62
N PHE A 368 -13.21 -14.08 4.19
CA PHE A 368 -14.07 -13.38 5.15
C PHE A 368 -13.35 -13.05 6.46
N ASP A 369 -12.49 -13.95 6.95
CA ASP A 369 -11.76 -13.77 8.21
C ASP A 369 -10.76 -12.60 8.21
N PHE A 370 -10.41 -12.08 7.03
CA PHE A 370 -9.54 -10.90 6.89
C PHE A 370 -10.26 -9.59 7.23
N LEU A 371 -11.60 -9.57 7.16
CA LEU A 371 -12.42 -8.43 7.59
C LEU A 371 -12.43 -8.27 9.11
N THR A 372 -12.03 -9.30 9.85
CA THR A 372 -12.14 -9.34 11.32
C THR A 372 -10.84 -9.78 11.99
N ASN A 373 -9.68 -9.72 11.33
CA ASN A 373 -8.39 -10.14 11.92
C ASN A 373 -7.25 -9.13 11.72
N SER A 374 -7.59 -7.89 11.42
CA SER A 374 -6.67 -6.83 11.03
C SER A 374 -6.39 -5.84 12.18
N TYR A 375 -5.68 -4.75 11.86
CA TYR A 375 -5.22 -3.72 12.80
C TYR A 375 -6.36 -3.13 13.65
N TYR A 376 -7.51 -2.80 13.05
CA TYR A 376 -8.63 -2.16 13.76
C TYR A 376 -9.65 -3.15 14.33
N SER A 377 -9.41 -4.45 14.20
CA SER A 377 -10.30 -5.51 14.70
C SER A 377 -10.51 -5.49 16.23
N SER A 378 -9.70 -4.73 16.97
CA SER A 378 -9.82 -4.57 18.43
C SER A 378 -10.15 -3.14 18.88
N TYR A 379 -10.50 -2.26 17.93
CA TYR A 379 -10.75 -0.85 18.20
C TYR A 379 -11.97 -0.63 19.10
N LYS A 380 -11.92 0.44 19.88
CA LYS A 380 -12.92 0.83 20.87
C LYS A 380 -13.11 2.34 20.85
N ASP A 381 -14.31 2.79 21.19
CA ASP A 381 -14.60 4.20 21.38
C ASP A 381 -13.82 4.79 22.58
N SER A 382 -13.94 6.10 22.77
CA SER A 382 -13.31 6.81 23.90
C SER A 382 -13.79 6.35 25.29
N SER A 383 -14.91 5.63 25.37
CA SER A 383 -15.47 5.04 26.59
C SER A 383 -15.08 3.57 26.76
N GLY A 384 -14.30 3.01 25.84
CA GLY A 384 -13.85 1.61 25.87
C GLY A 384 -14.88 0.61 25.34
N ASN A 385 -15.97 1.07 24.71
CA ASN A 385 -16.95 0.19 24.08
C ASN A 385 -16.47 -0.22 22.68
N PRO A 386 -16.69 -1.47 22.27
CA PRO A 386 -16.44 -1.89 20.90
C PRO A 386 -17.29 -1.10 19.91
N ILE A 387 -16.72 -0.79 18.75
CA ILE A 387 -17.40 -0.14 17.63
C ILE A 387 -17.68 -1.17 16.53
N GLY A 388 -18.82 -1.01 15.85
CA GLY A 388 -19.22 -1.82 14.69
C GLY A 388 -19.68 -3.25 15.02
N ASN A 389 -20.07 -3.98 13.98
CA ASN A 389 -20.38 -5.40 14.00
C ASN A 389 -19.13 -6.21 14.31
N ARG A 390 -19.33 -7.38 14.94
CA ARG A 390 -18.23 -8.20 15.42
C ARG A 390 -18.48 -9.68 15.19
N ILE A 391 -17.42 -10.37 14.79
CA ILE A 391 -17.33 -11.84 14.75
C ILE A 391 -16.22 -12.24 15.71
N ASP A 392 -16.49 -13.20 16.61
CA ASP A 392 -15.53 -13.69 17.60
C ASP A 392 -14.81 -12.59 18.40
N GLY A 393 -15.54 -11.52 18.73
CA GLY A 393 -15.00 -10.38 19.48
C GLY A 393 -14.04 -9.52 18.66
N LYS A 394 -14.11 -9.57 17.34
CA LYS A 394 -13.31 -8.76 16.43
C LYS A 394 -14.20 -7.92 15.55
N SER A 395 -13.92 -6.61 15.51
CA SER A 395 -14.69 -5.67 14.69
C SER A 395 -14.27 -5.67 13.23
N VAL A 396 -15.13 -5.14 12.37
CA VAL A 396 -14.94 -5.03 10.92
C VAL A 396 -13.77 -4.10 10.56
N ASP A 397 -13.04 -4.46 9.50
CA ASP A 397 -11.97 -3.66 8.93
C ASP A 397 -11.95 -3.78 7.41
N ALA A 398 -12.11 -2.64 6.73
CA ALA A 398 -12.20 -2.56 5.28
C ALA A 398 -10.89 -2.19 4.58
N HIS A 399 -9.73 -2.09 5.25
CA HIS A 399 -8.50 -1.58 4.62
C HIS A 399 -8.07 -2.37 3.38
N THR A 400 -8.12 -3.71 3.45
CA THR A 400 -7.76 -4.55 2.30
C THR A 400 -8.77 -4.38 1.16
N ILE A 401 -10.08 -4.29 1.47
CA ILE A 401 -11.11 -3.98 0.47
C ILE A 401 -10.79 -2.63 -0.21
N ILE A 402 -10.55 -1.59 0.59
CA ILE A 402 -10.28 -0.23 0.11
C ILE A 402 -9.09 -0.21 -0.85
N HIS A 403 -8.01 -0.92 -0.50
CA HIS A 403 -6.81 -1.04 -1.33
C HIS A 403 -7.11 -1.74 -2.67
N GLU A 404 -7.75 -2.90 -2.60
CA GLU A 404 -7.99 -3.79 -3.75
C GLU A 404 -9.02 -3.21 -4.73
N THR A 405 -10.06 -2.55 -4.24
CA THR A 405 -10.99 -1.77 -5.10
C THR A 405 -10.24 -0.65 -5.84
N GLY A 406 -9.15 -0.12 -5.28
CA GLY A 406 -8.26 0.82 -5.97
C GLY A 406 -7.68 0.26 -7.27
N HIS A 407 -7.30 -1.03 -7.27
CA HIS A 407 -6.83 -1.72 -8.47
C HIS A 407 -7.94 -1.92 -9.51
N MET A 408 -9.19 -2.11 -9.09
CA MET A 408 -10.33 -2.19 -10.02
C MET A 408 -10.50 -0.90 -10.84
N MET A 409 -10.20 0.25 -10.22
CA MET A 409 -10.17 1.57 -10.85
C MET A 409 -8.86 1.90 -11.60
N GLY A 410 -7.87 1.01 -11.50
CA GLY A 410 -6.60 1.10 -12.23
C GLY A 410 -5.42 1.68 -11.45
N ALA A 411 -5.53 1.90 -10.14
CA ALA A 411 -4.41 2.38 -9.34
C ALA A 411 -3.35 1.27 -9.15
N PRO A 412 -2.05 1.54 -9.40
CA PRO A 412 -0.97 0.59 -9.16
C PRO A 412 -0.58 0.51 -7.67
N ASP A 413 0.14 -0.55 -7.32
CA ASP A 413 0.84 -0.63 -6.04
C ASP A 413 2.02 0.33 -5.98
N TYR A 414 2.16 1.01 -4.84
CA TYR A 414 3.24 1.99 -4.59
C TYR A 414 4.25 1.53 -3.53
N TYR A 415 4.20 0.27 -3.09
CA TYR A 415 5.05 -0.27 -2.01
C TYR A 415 6.47 -0.65 -2.45
#